data_AF-A0A5E6NUC6-F1
#
_entry.id   AF-A0A5E6NUC6-F1
#
_cell.length_a   1.000
_cell.length_b   1.000
_cell.length_c   1.000
_cell.angle_alpha   90.00
_cell.angle_beta   90.00
_cell.angle_gamma   90.00
#
_symmetry.space_group_name_H-M   'P 1'
#
loop_
_entity.id
_entity.type
_entity.pdbx_description
1 polymer ?
#
loop_
_entity_poly.entity_id
_entity_poly.type
_entity_poly.pdbx_seq_one_letter_code
_entity_poly.pdbx_strand_id
1 'polypeptide(L)'
;MSETGLTLEVQQQLGDNVVRAIAMGSSEGLKRGLEVSNTGAAIKVPVGTKTLGRIMNVLGEPIDNAGDVNPEAEWEIHRPAPAYDELAPAAELLETGIKVN
;
A
#
# COMPACT_ATOMS: atom_id res chain seq x y z
N MET A 1 13.40 4.45 -16.42
CA MET A 1 12.36 3.52 -15.97
C MET A 1 12.86 2.13 -16.28
N SER A 2 13.31 1.39 -15.26
CA SER A 2 13.94 0.08 -15.42
C SER A 2 12.96 -0.94 -16.02
N GLU A 3 13.50 -1.93 -16.74
CA GLU A 3 12.85 -2.86 -17.67
C GLU A 3 11.64 -3.67 -17.17
N THR A 4 11.28 -3.58 -15.89
CA THR A 4 10.06 -4.15 -15.32
C THR A 4 9.57 -3.18 -14.24
N GLY A 5 8.39 -2.59 -14.41
CA GLY A 5 7.75 -1.73 -13.40
C GLY A 5 7.26 -2.51 -12.17
N LEU A 6 8.09 -3.41 -11.63
CA LEU A 6 7.76 -4.29 -10.52
C LEU A 6 8.19 -3.65 -9.20
N THR A 7 7.22 -3.39 -8.34
CA THR A 7 7.47 -2.91 -6.97
C THR A 7 7.89 -4.08 -6.07
N LEU A 8 8.95 -3.84 -5.28
CA LEU A 8 9.44 -4.77 -4.27
C LEU A 8 9.34 -4.13 -2.89
N GLU A 9 8.79 -4.86 -1.92
CA GLU A 9 8.72 -4.41 -0.53
C GLU A 9 9.80 -5.09 0.31
N VAL A 10 10.70 -4.32 0.91
CA VAL A 10 11.78 -4.86 1.75
C VAL A 10 11.20 -5.40 3.06
N GLN A 11 11.37 -6.71 3.29
CA GLN A 11 10.88 -7.39 4.50
C GLN A 11 11.98 -7.53 5.56
N GLN A 12 13.23 -7.73 5.14
CA GLN A 12 14.33 -7.98 6.07
C GLN A 12 15.68 -7.53 5.50
N GLN A 13 16.54 -7.01 6.36
CA GLN A 13 17.97 -6.87 6.08
C GLN A 13 18.70 -8.16 6.48
N LEU A 14 19.41 -8.77 5.53
CA LEU A 14 20.09 -10.05 5.77
C LEU A 14 21.56 -9.88 6.21
N GLY A 15 22.08 -8.65 6.17
CA GLY A 15 23.52 -8.38 6.31
C GLY A 15 24.21 -8.28 4.95
N ASP A 16 25.49 -7.96 4.93
CA ASP A 16 26.33 -7.85 3.71
C ASP A 16 25.73 -6.94 2.62
N ASN A 17 25.03 -5.89 3.03
CA ASN A 17 24.28 -4.98 2.15
C ASN A 17 23.21 -5.68 1.29
N VAL A 18 22.72 -6.84 1.73
CA VAL A 18 21.65 -7.60 1.09
C VAL A 18 20.34 -7.41 1.84
N VAL A 19 19.27 -7.19 1.08
CA VAL A 19 17.90 -7.17 1.58
C VAL A 19 17.09 -8.32 0.98
N ARG A 20 16.15 -8.86 1.77
CA ARG A 20 15.09 -9.73 1.29
C ARG A 20 13.86 -8.87 1.05
N ALA A 21 13.30 -8.94 -0.14
CA ALA A 21 12.08 -8.24 -0.51
C ALA A 21 11.02 -9.20 -1.04
N ILE A 22 9.75 -8.79 -0.94
CA ILE A 22 8.58 -9.48 -1.50
C ILE A 22 8.17 -8.71 -2.75
N ALA A 23 7.96 -9.42 -3.86
CA ALA A 23 7.48 -8.81 -5.10
C ALA A 23 5.97 -8.57 -5.04
N MET A 24 5.53 -7.36 -5.40
CA MET A 24 4.11 -6.97 -5.45
C MET A 24 3.46 -7.33 -6.81
N GLY A 25 3.96 -8.39 -7.45
CA GLY A 25 3.57 -8.81 -8.79
C GLY A 25 4.38 -10.05 -9.21
N SER A 26 4.28 -10.43 -10.50
CA SER A 26 5.03 -11.58 -11.01
C SER A 26 6.53 -11.32 -11.01
N SER A 27 7.30 -12.27 -10.47
CA SER A 27 8.77 -12.27 -10.51
C SER A 27 9.33 -13.03 -11.71
N GLU A 28 8.49 -13.47 -12.64
CA GLU A 28 8.92 -14.16 -13.85
C GLU A 28 9.80 -13.27 -14.73
N GLY A 29 10.85 -13.86 -15.31
CA GLY A 29 11.76 -13.15 -16.21
C GLY A 29 12.78 -12.25 -15.51
N LEU A 30 12.72 -12.07 -14.18
CA LEU A 30 13.76 -11.36 -13.43
C LEU A 30 15.10 -12.09 -13.52
N LYS A 31 16.18 -11.31 -13.63
CA LYS A 31 17.55 -11.80 -13.74
C LYS A 31 18.43 -11.16 -12.68
N ARG A 32 19.50 -11.84 -12.31
CA ARG A 32 20.52 -11.27 -11.42
C ARG A 32 21.23 -10.11 -12.11
N GLY A 33 21.63 -9.11 -11.33
CA GLY A 33 22.33 -7.92 -11.82
C GLY A 33 21.40 -6.84 -12.40
N LEU A 34 20.08 -7.04 -12.38
CA LEU A 34 19.13 -5.96 -12.68
C LEU A 34 19.30 -4.83 -11.66
N GLU A 35 19.30 -3.61 -12.16
CA GLU A 35 19.31 -2.41 -11.32
C GLU A 35 17.97 -2.26 -10.61
N VAL A 36 18.04 -1.87 -9.34
CA VAL A 36 16.88 -1.59 -8.48
C VAL A 36 17.08 -0.21 -7.86
N SER A 37 16.05 0.62 -7.91
CA SER A 37 16.04 1.95 -7.28
C SER A 37 15.25 1.93 -5.99
N ASN A 38 15.81 2.44 -4.90
CA ASN A 38 15.10 2.59 -3.63
C ASN A 38 14.28 3.88 -3.64
N THR A 39 12.98 3.78 -3.34
CA THR A 39 12.05 4.92 -3.21
C THR A 39 12.30 5.76 -1.96
N GLY A 40 12.99 5.21 -0.96
CA GLY A 40 13.28 5.86 0.33
C GLY A 40 12.10 5.86 1.31
N ALA A 41 10.98 5.23 0.96
CA ALA A 41 9.76 5.19 1.75
C ALA A 41 9.02 3.86 1.55
N ALA A 42 8.09 3.55 2.45
CA ALA A 42 7.17 2.43 2.24
C ALA A 42 6.28 2.66 1.00
N ILE A 43 5.55 1.62 0.58
CA ILE A 43 4.53 1.74 -0.46
C ILE A 43 3.51 2.80 -0.03
N LYS A 44 3.24 3.76 -0.92
CA LYS A 44 2.27 4.84 -0.72
C LYS A 44 1.08 4.64 -1.64
N VAL A 45 -0.09 4.94 -1.12
CA VAL A 45 -1.36 4.84 -1.86
C VAL A 45 -2.13 6.16 -1.78
N PRO A 46 -2.93 6.50 -2.81
CA PRO A 46 -3.78 7.68 -2.79
C PRO A 46 -4.84 7.56 -1.70
N VAL A 47 -5.13 8.67 -1.01
CA VAL A 47 -6.20 8.74 0.00
C VAL A 47 -7.04 10.02 -0.19
N GLY A 48 -8.18 10.04 0.48
CA GLY A 48 -9.09 11.19 0.50
C GLY A 48 -10.36 10.97 -0.32
N THR A 49 -11.19 11.99 -0.41
CA THR A 49 -12.53 11.91 -1.01
C THR A 49 -12.52 11.49 -2.48
N LYS A 50 -11.45 11.82 -3.21
CA LYS A 50 -11.28 11.48 -4.63
C LYS A 50 -11.08 9.98 -4.89
N THR A 51 -10.76 9.19 -3.86
CA THR A 51 -10.64 7.73 -3.99
C THR A 51 -11.99 7.01 -3.86
N LEU A 52 -13.06 7.71 -3.46
CA LEU A 52 -14.38 7.11 -3.29
C LEU A 52 -14.95 6.65 -4.63
N GLY A 53 -15.43 5.41 -4.68
CA GLY A 53 -15.98 4.80 -5.89
C GLY A 53 -14.92 4.33 -6.90
N ARG A 54 -13.63 4.47 -6.59
CA ARG A 54 -12.51 4.00 -7.43
C ARG A 54 -12.15 2.56 -7.10
N ILE A 55 -11.67 1.82 -8.10
CA ILE A 55 -11.05 0.49 -7.90
C ILE A 55 -9.55 0.64 -8.12
N MET A 56 -8.77 0.27 -7.11
CA MET A 56 -7.31 0.38 -7.13
C MET A 56 -6.67 -0.95 -6.74
N ASN A 57 -5.46 -1.20 -7.24
CA ASN A 57 -4.65 -2.32 -6.80
C ASN A 57 -3.91 -2.01 -5.48
N VAL A 58 -3.11 -2.96 -5.00
CA VAL A 58 -2.37 -2.84 -3.74
C VAL A 58 -1.30 -1.74 -3.75
N LEU A 59 -0.86 -1.31 -4.93
CA LEU A 59 0.09 -0.23 -5.14
C LEU A 59 -0.60 1.14 -5.25
N GLY A 60 -1.92 1.18 -5.15
CA GLY A 60 -2.70 2.42 -5.28
C GLY A 60 -2.99 2.84 -6.71
N GLU A 61 -2.67 2.00 -7.70
CA GLU A 61 -2.89 2.31 -9.11
C GLU A 61 -4.35 2.02 -9.49
N PRO A 62 -5.04 2.94 -10.20
CA PRO A 62 -6.42 2.72 -10.63
C PRO A 62 -6.50 1.63 -11.70
N ILE A 63 -7.44 0.69 -11.53
CA ILE A 63 -7.69 -0.42 -12.47
C ILE A 63 -9.12 -0.40 -13.05
N ASP A 64 -9.85 0.70 -12.81
CA ASP A 64 -11.25 0.89 -13.21
C ASP A 64 -11.44 1.56 -14.57
N ASN A 65 -10.36 1.89 -15.28
CA ASN A 65 -10.37 2.64 -16.55
C ASN A 65 -11.03 4.04 -16.45
N ALA A 66 -11.16 4.61 -15.24
CA ALA A 66 -11.77 5.93 -15.01
C ALA A 66 -10.75 7.09 -15.00
N GLY A 67 -9.54 6.87 -15.56
CA GLY A 67 -8.44 7.83 -15.55
C GLY A 67 -7.74 7.93 -14.19
N ASP A 68 -6.93 8.97 -13.99
CA ASP A 68 -6.17 9.14 -12.75
C ASP A 68 -7.04 9.52 -11.55
N VAL A 69 -6.61 9.15 -10.34
CA VAL A 69 -7.32 9.46 -9.09
C VAL A 69 -7.10 10.93 -8.66
N ASN A 70 -5.98 11.54 -9.08
CA ASN A 70 -5.59 12.92 -8.74
C ASN A 70 -5.76 13.26 -7.24
N PRO A 71 -5.22 12.42 -6.33
CA PRO A 71 -5.42 12.55 -4.89
C PRO A 71 -4.84 13.86 -4.35
N GLU A 72 -5.37 14.31 -3.21
CA GLU A 72 -4.81 15.46 -2.48
C GLU A 72 -3.66 15.06 -1.56
N ALA A 73 -3.60 13.79 -1.18
CA ALA A 73 -2.56 13.23 -0.35
C ALA A 73 -2.32 11.74 -0.68
N GLU A 74 -1.10 11.30 -0.41
CA GLU A 74 -0.71 9.90 -0.47
C GLU A 74 -0.16 9.47 0.88
N TRP A 75 -0.53 8.27 1.31
CA TRP A 75 -0.25 7.76 2.64
C TRP A 75 0.52 6.44 2.55
N GLU A 76 1.51 6.28 3.43
CA GLU A 76 2.19 5.00 3.59
C GLU A 76 1.23 3.95 4.16
N ILE A 77 1.27 2.74 3.60
CA ILE A 77 0.44 1.62 4.05
C ILE A 77 0.87 1.10 5.42
N HIS A 78 2.14 1.29 5.77
CA HIS A 78 2.68 0.96 7.08
C HIS A 78 2.65 2.18 7.98
N ARG A 79 2.04 2.02 9.15
CA ARG A 79 2.01 3.04 10.20
C ARG A 79 1.87 2.37 11.57
N PRO A 80 2.41 2.98 12.63
CA PRO A 80 2.14 2.52 13.98
C PRO A 80 0.65 2.57 14.27
N ALA A 81 0.21 1.69 15.18
CA ALA A 81 -1.11 1.83 15.79
C ALA A 81 -1.22 3.16 16.56
N PRO A 82 -2.44 3.68 16.78
CA PRO A 82 -2.66 4.83 17.65
C PRO A 82 -2.05 4.63 19.04
N ALA A 83 -1.60 5.72 19.66
CA ALA A 83 -1.04 5.68 21.01
C ALA A 83 -2.14 5.37 22.05
N TYR A 84 -1.74 4.86 23.21
CA TYR A 84 -2.69 4.42 24.25
C TYR A 84 -3.62 5.55 24.74
N ASP A 85 -3.11 6.77 24.82
CA ASP A 85 -3.84 7.98 25.21
C ASP A 85 -4.78 8.51 24.12
N GLU A 86 -4.62 8.07 22.87
CA GLU A 86 -5.54 8.33 21.76
C GLU A 86 -6.68 7.29 21.68
N LEU A 87 -6.60 6.20 22.45
CA LEU A 87 -7.63 5.17 22.47
C LEU A 87 -8.87 5.65 23.23
N ALA A 88 -9.99 5.74 22.52
CA ALA A 88 -11.28 5.97 23.15
C ALA A 88 -11.93 4.63 23.54
N PRO A 89 -12.37 4.44 24.80
CA PRO A 89 -13.20 3.30 25.15
C PRO A 89 -14.56 3.44 24.45
N ALA A 90 -14.80 2.62 23.42
CA ALA A 90 -16.05 2.63 22.67
C ALA A 90 -17.04 1.62 23.26
N ALA A 91 -18.16 2.13 23.79
CA ALA A 91 -19.33 1.33 24.20
C ALA A 91 -20.59 1.75 23.42
N GLU A 92 -20.41 2.32 22.22
CA GLU A 92 -21.49 2.81 21.39
C GLU A 92 -21.97 1.72 20.43
N LEU A 93 -23.30 1.61 20.29
CA LEU A 93 -23.92 0.70 19.35
C LEU A 93 -23.85 1.31 17.94
N LEU A 94 -23.20 0.61 17.00
CA LEU A 94 -23.30 0.95 15.59
C LEU A 94 -24.57 0.35 15.00
N GLU A 95 -25.65 1.14 14.95
CA GLU A 95 -26.91 0.71 14.35
C GLU A 95 -26.74 0.39 12.87
N THR A 96 -27.01 -0.86 12.48
CA THR A 96 -26.89 -1.33 11.10
C THR A 96 -28.19 -1.25 10.32
N GLY A 97 -29.33 -1.05 11.01
CA GLY A 97 -30.67 -1.13 10.41
C GLY A 97 -31.10 -2.54 10.00
N ILE A 98 -30.31 -3.58 10.32
CA ILE A 98 -30.58 -4.98 9.95
C ILE A 98 -31.04 -5.75 11.18
N LYS A 99 -32.25 -6.34 11.10
CA LYS A 99 -32.77 -7.23 12.14
C LYS A 99 -32.18 -8.63 11.97
N VAL A 100 -31.75 -9.26 13.07
CA VAL A 100 -31.44 -10.69 13.10
C VAL A 100 -32.74 -11.48 13.04
N ASN A 101 -32.82 -12.43 12.12
CA ASN A 101 -33.89 -13.42 12.02
C ASN A 101 -33.46 -14.75 12.62
#